data_AF-A0A800JJW6-F1
#
_entry.id   AF-A0A800JJW6-F1
#
_cell.length_a   1.000
_cell.length_b   1.000
_cell.length_c   1.000
_cell.angle_alpha   90.00
_cell.angle_beta   90.00
_cell.angle_gamma   90.00
#
_symmetry.space_group_name_H-M   'P 1'
#
loop_
_entity.id
_entity.type
_entity.pdbx_description
1 polymer ?
#
loop_
_entity_poly.entity_id
_entity_poly.type
_entity_poly.pdbx_seq_one_letter_code
_entity_poly.pdbx_strand_id
1 'polypeptide(L)'
;MLDETLVVFLTDFGRTPKINGNGGRDHHPGVYSVALAGGGIRGGQVYGASDSRGAEPDSDVCSPADFHATVYAALGIDHKAVLHDKQGRPFNICDGEPLPLL
;
A
#
# COMPACT_ATOMS: atom_id res chain seq x y z
N MET A 1 -18.66 8.12 11.56
CA MET A 1 -18.54 7.09 10.50
C MET A 1 -17.09 6.98 10.05
N LEU A 2 -16.51 7.96 9.34
CA LEU A 2 -15.10 7.86 8.88
C LEU A 2 -14.06 7.98 10.01
N ASP A 3 -14.40 8.54 11.16
CA ASP A 3 -13.47 8.63 12.31
C ASP A 3 -13.05 7.25 12.85
N GLU A 4 -13.90 6.24 12.68
CA GLU A 4 -13.71 4.86 13.16
C GLU A 4 -13.72 3.83 12.00
N THR A 5 -13.87 4.28 10.76
CA THR A 5 -13.92 3.43 9.58
C THR A 5 -12.81 3.81 8.61
N LEU A 6 -11.94 2.86 8.31
CA LEU A 6 -10.98 2.98 7.22
C LEU A 6 -11.59 2.43 5.92
N VAL A 7 -11.61 3.25 4.88
CA VAL A 7 -11.93 2.85 3.51
C VAL A 7 -10.62 2.69 2.75
N VAL A 8 -10.44 1.53 2.14
CA VAL A 8 -9.26 1.17 1.36
C VAL A 8 -9.67 0.88 -0.08
N PHE A 9 -9.09 1.61 -1.03
CA PHE A 9 -9.13 1.28 -2.44
C PHE A 9 -7.71 0.94 -2.90
N LEU A 10 -7.45 -0.36 -3.09
CA LEU A 10 -6.14 -0.92 -3.39
C LEU A 10 -6.14 -1.55 -4.78
N THR A 11 -5.06 -1.34 -5.52
CA THR A 11 -4.70 -2.16 -6.67
C THR A 11 -3.45 -2.98 -6.35
N ASP A 12 -3.23 -4.08 -7.05
CA ASP A 12 -2.03 -4.91 -6.96
C ASP A 12 -1.03 -4.65 -8.09
N PHE A 13 -1.52 -4.18 -9.25
CA PHE A 13 -0.71 -3.85 -10.42
C PHE A 13 -1.17 -2.56 -11.09
N GLY A 14 -0.21 -1.84 -11.64
CA GLY A 14 -0.41 -0.79 -12.63
C GLY A 14 -0.32 -1.34 -14.06
N ARG A 15 -0.08 -0.44 -15.01
CA ARG A 15 0.18 -0.77 -16.42
C ARG A 15 1.43 -0.07 -16.89
N THR A 16 2.25 -0.76 -17.69
CA THR A 16 3.45 -0.13 -18.24
C THR A 16 3.07 1.14 -19.01
N PRO A 17 3.83 2.25 -18.90
CA PRO A 17 3.50 3.48 -19.62
C PRO A 17 3.71 3.35 -21.14
N LYS A 18 4.39 2.27 -21.59
CA LYS A 18 4.68 1.97 -22.98
C LYS A 18 3.63 1.04 -23.59
N ILE A 19 3.16 1.37 -24.78
CA ILE A 19 2.30 0.48 -25.58
C ILE A 19 3.13 -0.69 -26.13
N ASN A 20 2.66 -1.91 -25.91
CA ASN A 20 3.31 -3.13 -26.38
C ASN A 20 2.99 -3.43 -27.85
N GLY A 21 3.64 -4.46 -28.41
CA GLY A 21 3.46 -4.85 -29.83
C GLY A 21 2.03 -5.29 -30.20
N ASN A 22 1.19 -5.58 -29.21
CA ASN A 22 -0.21 -5.98 -29.39
C ASN A 22 -1.18 -4.79 -29.25
N GLY A 23 -0.68 -3.55 -29.15
CA GLY A 23 -1.50 -2.35 -29.01
C GLY A 23 -2.07 -2.10 -27.60
N GLY A 24 -1.65 -2.88 -26.59
CA GLY A 24 -2.06 -2.74 -25.19
C GLY A 24 -0.94 -2.23 -24.28
N ARG A 25 -1.11 -2.37 -22.96
CA ARG A 25 -0.08 -2.12 -21.93
C ARG A 25 0.07 -3.34 -21.03
N ASP A 26 1.29 -3.66 -20.65
CA ASP A 26 1.62 -4.88 -19.89
C ASP A 26 1.26 -4.74 -18.40
N HIS A 27 1.16 -5.85 -17.68
CA HIS A 27 1.06 -5.85 -16.22
C HIS A 27 2.33 -5.27 -15.61
N HIS A 28 2.18 -4.36 -14.63
CA HIS A 28 3.30 -3.64 -14.07
C HIS A 28 3.19 -3.51 -12.54
N PRO A 29 3.90 -4.34 -11.76
CA PRO A 29 3.91 -4.24 -10.29
C PRO A 29 4.81 -3.13 -9.76
N GLY A 30 5.65 -2.52 -10.61
CA GLY A 30 6.67 -1.58 -10.17
C GLY A 30 6.09 -0.29 -9.59
N VAL A 31 4.94 0.17 -10.10
CA VAL A 31 4.29 1.38 -9.60
C VAL A 31 2.79 1.39 -9.89
N TYR A 32 2.00 1.77 -8.88
CA TYR A 32 0.54 1.88 -8.94
C TYR A 32 0.04 2.80 -7.83
N SER A 33 -1.27 3.08 -7.82
CA SER A 33 -1.87 4.02 -6.88
C SER A 33 -2.82 3.31 -5.92
N VAL A 34 -2.86 3.82 -4.69
CA VAL A 34 -3.82 3.40 -3.66
C VAL A 34 -4.55 4.64 -3.15
N ALA A 35 -5.78 4.46 -2.67
CA ALA A 35 -6.52 5.53 -1.99
C ALA A 35 -7.02 5.06 -0.63
N LEU A 36 -6.84 5.91 0.38
CA LEU A 36 -7.24 5.69 1.76
C LEU A 36 -8.14 6.85 2.22
N ALA A 37 -9.15 6.55 3.03
CA ALA A 37 -9.98 7.56 3.68
C ALA A 37 -10.49 7.09 5.04
N GLY A 38 -10.51 7.98 6.03
CA GLY A 38 -10.98 7.67 7.39
C GLY A 38 -9.96 6.88 8.21
N GLY A 39 -10.37 6.35 9.36
CA GLY A 39 -9.50 5.58 10.27
C GLY A 39 -8.29 6.38 10.76
N GLY A 40 -8.44 7.69 10.94
CA GLY A 40 -7.37 8.60 11.33
C GLY A 40 -6.43 9.03 10.20
N ILE A 41 -6.56 8.48 8.97
CA ILE A 41 -5.75 8.92 7.83
C ILE A 41 -6.08 10.39 7.52
N ARG A 42 -5.04 11.23 7.46
CA ARG A 42 -5.17 12.65 7.10
C ARG A 42 -5.62 12.79 5.66
N GLY A 43 -6.77 13.43 5.45
CA GLY A 43 -7.30 13.69 4.11
C GLY A 43 -6.57 14.81 3.37
N GLY A 44 -6.79 14.89 2.05
CA GLY A 44 -6.29 16.00 1.23
C GLY A 44 -4.78 15.98 0.95
N GLN A 45 -4.13 14.83 1.14
CA GLN A 45 -2.71 14.65 0.86
C GLN A 45 -2.47 13.67 -0.30
N VAL A 46 -1.32 13.82 -0.94
CA VAL A 46 -0.72 12.86 -1.86
C VAL A 46 0.64 12.50 -1.28
N TYR A 47 0.94 11.21 -1.18
CA TYR A 47 2.19 10.71 -0.64
C TYR A 47 2.77 9.69 -1.62
N GLY A 48 4.07 9.81 -1.90
CA GLY A 48 4.71 9.05 -2.97
C GLY A 48 4.54 9.69 -4.34
N ALA A 49 5.51 9.47 -5.22
CA ALA A 49 5.40 9.77 -6.64
C ALA A 49 6.11 8.71 -7.49
N SER A 50 5.66 8.58 -8.73
CA SER A 50 6.40 7.86 -9.76
C SER A 50 7.42 8.76 -10.45
N ASP A 51 8.36 8.16 -11.19
CA ASP A 51 9.24 8.90 -12.08
C ASP A 51 8.44 9.67 -13.15
N SER A 52 9.09 10.60 -13.84
CA SER A 52 8.46 11.41 -14.90
C SER A 52 7.80 10.61 -16.04
N ARG A 53 8.08 9.30 -16.14
CA ARG A 53 7.52 8.40 -17.14
C ARG A 53 6.37 7.55 -16.59
N GLY A 54 6.12 7.57 -15.28
CA GLY A 54 5.17 6.69 -14.61
C GLY A 54 5.60 5.23 -14.62
N ALA A 55 6.91 4.96 -14.70
CA ALA A 55 7.46 3.61 -14.83
C ALA A 55 7.93 3.03 -13.49
N GLU A 56 8.50 3.84 -12.61
CA GLU A 56 9.08 3.37 -11.34
C GLU A 56 8.72 4.32 -10.20
N PRO A 57 8.80 3.88 -8.93
CA PRO A 57 8.73 4.78 -7.78
C PRO A 57 9.92 5.76 -7.78
N ASP A 58 9.71 7.00 -7.32
CA ASP A 58 10.74 8.04 -7.26
C ASP A 58 10.85 8.63 -5.84
N SER A 59 9.99 9.58 -5.48
CA SER A 59 9.97 10.19 -4.14
C SER A 59 9.02 9.46 -3.19
N ASP A 60 9.36 9.43 -1.91
CA ASP A 60 8.53 8.88 -0.82
C ASP A 60 8.01 7.46 -1.13
N VAL A 61 8.93 6.59 -1.55
CA VAL A 61 8.64 5.22 -2.01
C VAL A 61 7.89 4.45 -0.93
N CYS A 62 6.80 3.80 -1.35
CA CYS A 62 5.96 2.98 -0.48
C CYS A 62 6.07 1.52 -0.92
N SER A 63 6.40 0.61 0.00
CA SER A 63 6.29 -0.82 -0.28
C SER A 63 4.88 -1.35 0.01
N PRO A 64 4.48 -2.50 -0.57
CA PRO A 64 3.25 -3.17 -0.17
C PRO A 64 3.21 -3.50 1.33
N ALA A 65 4.36 -3.80 1.92
CA ALA A 65 4.48 -4.06 3.35
C ALA A 65 4.17 -2.81 4.19
N ASP A 66 4.73 -1.66 3.83
CA ASP A 66 4.48 -0.38 4.53
C ASP A 66 3.00 0.03 4.45
N PHE A 67 2.38 -0.23 3.29
CA PHE A 67 0.94 -0.05 3.13
C PHE A 67 0.14 -0.91 4.13
N HIS A 68 0.44 -2.22 4.23
CA HIS A 68 -0.24 -3.10 5.18
C HIS A 68 0.02 -2.68 6.63
N ALA A 69 1.24 -2.27 6.96
CA ALA A 69 1.57 -1.74 8.29
C ALA A 69 0.76 -0.47 8.62
N THR A 70 0.57 0.41 7.64
CA THR A 70 -0.27 1.62 7.77
C THR A 70 -1.73 1.26 8.06
N VAL A 71 -2.27 0.27 7.34
CA VAL A 71 -3.64 -0.22 7.58
C VAL A 71 -3.77 -0.81 8.99
N TYR A 72 -2.81 -1.62 9.43
CA TYR A 72 -2.82 -2.15 10.80
C TYR A 72 -2.75 -1.05 11.85
N ALA A 73 -1.88 -0.05 11.66
CA ALA A 73 -1.78 1.09 12.56
C ALA A 73 -3.09 1.89 12.65
N ALA A 74 -3.75 2.16 11.52
CA ALA A 74 -5.06 2.82 11.48
C ALA A 74 -6.17 2.02 12.19
N LEU A 75 -6.05 0.69 12.22
CA LEU A 75 -6.96 -0.21 12.94
C LEU A 75 -6.57 -0.42 14.42
N GLY A 76 -5.48 0.18 14.89
CA GLY A 76 -4.98 -0.03 16.25
C GLY A 76 -4.38 -1.41 16.50
N ILE A 77 -3.96 -2.11 15.44
CA ILE A 77 -3.34 -3.43 15.50
C ILE A 77 -1.81 -3.27 15.47
N ASP A 78 -1.11 -3.97 16.36
CA ASP A 78 0.36 -4.06 16.29
C ASP A 78 0.78 -4.81 15.02
N HIS A 79 1.30 -4.07 14.03
CA HIS A 79 1.74 -4.61 12.76
C HIS A 79 2.94 -5.57 12.88
N LYS A 80 3.69 -5.56 14.01
CA LYS A 80 4.77 -6.51 14.29
C LYS A 80 4.29 -7.77 15.03
N ALA A 81 2.98 -7.92 15.26
CA ALA A 81 2.45 -9.07 15.95
C ALA A 81 2.77 -10.40 15.23
N VAL A 82 2.97 -11.43 16.04
CA VAL A 82 3.27 -12.80 15.58
C VAL A 82 2.05 -13.68 15.83
N LEU A 83 1.44 -14.16 14.75
CA LEU A 83 0.40 -15.17 14.81
C LEU A 83 1.03 -16.56 14.84
N HIS A 84 0.35 -17.50 15.49
CA HIS A 84 0.74 -18.90 15.52
C HIS A 84 -0.34 -19.74 14.83
N ASP A 85 0.06 -20.63 13.93
CA ASP A 85 -0.88 -21.57 13.31
C ASP A 85 -1.29 -22.70 14.27
N LYS A 86 -2.06 -23.68 13.77
CA LYS A 86 -2.52 -24.81 14.57
C LYS A 86 -1.40 -25.73 15.06
N GLN A 87 -0.22 -25.67 14.45
CA GLN A 87 0.97 -26.43 14.83
C GLN A 87 1.92 -25.58 15.70
N GLY A 88 1.58 -24.33 16.01
CA GLY A 88 2.41 -23.41 16.77
C GLY A 88 3.55 -22.79 15.95
N ARG A 89 3.50 -22.81 14.61
CA ARG A 89 4.51 -22.13 13.79
C ARG A 89 4.26 -20.61 13.83
N PRO A 90 5.29 -19.78 14.09
CA PRO A 90 5.15 -18.33 14.11
C PRO A 90 5.08 -17.73 12.70
N PHE A 91 4.23 -16.72 12.53
CA PHE A 91 4.05 -15.91 11.32
C PHE A 91 3.96 -14.44 11.71
N ASN A 92 4.90 -13.63 11.25
CA ASN A 92 4.77 -12.17 11.33
C ASN A 92 3.66 -11.73 10.37
N ILE A 93 2.76 -10.87 10.83
CA ILE A 93 1.64 -10.40 9.98
C ILE A 93 2.06 -9.34 8.96
N CYS A 94 3.15 -8.62 9.24
CA CYS A 94 3.72 -7.60 8.39
C CYS A 94 5.20 -7.38 8.75
N ASP A 95 6.01 -7.00 7.77
CA ASP A 95 7.43 -6.66 7.91
C ASP A 95 7.74 -5.19 7.64
N GLY A 96 6.80 -4.43 7.05
CA GLY A 96 6.94 -3.00 6.76
C GLY A 96 6.74 -2.09 7.96
N GLU A 97 6.80 -0.78 7.73
CA GLU A 97 6.58 0.27 8.72
C GLU A 97 5.40 1.17 8.32
N PRO A 98 4.58 1.66 9.27
CA PRO A 98 3.50 2.57 8.94
C PRO A 98 4.02 3.85 8.26
N LEU A 99 3.41 4.19 7.12
CA LEU A 99 3.67 5.45 6.41
C LEU A 99 3.17 6.63 7.26
N PRO A 100 3.76 7.82 7.13
CA PRO A 100 3.39 9.02 7.90
C PRO A 100 2.10 9.67 7.39
N LEU A 101 1.01 8.90 7.30
CA LEU A 101 -0.28 9.30 6.70
C LEU A 101 -1.36 9.64 7.73
N LEU A 102 -1.14 9.35 9.01
CA LEU A 102 -2.05 9.64 10.13
C LEU A 102 -2.01 11.13 10.54
#